data_AF-A0A920KNJ8-F1
#
_entry.id   AF-A0A920KNJ8-F1
#
_cell.length_a   1.000
_cell.length_b   1.000
_cell.length_c   1.000
_cell.angle_alpha   90.00
_cell.angle_beta   90.00
_cell.angle_gamma   90.00
#
_symmetry.space_group_name_H-M   'P 1'
#
loop_
_entity.id
_entity.type
_entity.pdbx_description
1 polymer ?
#
loop_
_entity_poly.entity_id
_entity_poly.type
_entity_poly.pdbx_seq_one_letter_code
_entity_poly.pdbx_strand_id
1 'polypeptide(L)'
;MTDRTSVINLIERDYNVSRETISKLEIYAECLIEWQSKFNLIGKSTINSLWHRHILDSIQLVSTIPEDFQSLMDIGTGAGLPGFILAIYYNELGKDIYLVDSNKKKCTFLDHVATRCNVDVKYMQRDFKIWQ
;
A
#
# COMPACT_ATOMS: atom_id res chain seq x y z
N MET A 1 -19.59 7.23 -7.76
CA MET A 1 -18.45 6.30 -7.59
C MET A 1 -17.53 6.52 -8.78
N THR A 2 -16.31 6.98 -8.55
CA THR A 2 -15.27 7.02 -9.59
C THR A 2 -14.87 5.58 -9.89
N ASP A 3 -14.94 5.16 -11.15
CA ASP A 3 -14.52 3.83 -11.56
C ASP A 3 -12.98 3.71 -11.55
N ARG A 4 -12.46 2.49 -11.58
CA ARG A 4 -11.02 2.20 -11.55
C ARG A 4 -10.24 3.00 -12.60
N THR A 5 -10.72 3.05 -13.84
CA THR A 5 -10.01 3.70 -14.95
C THR A 5 -9.85 5.18 -14.68
N SER A 6 -10.92 5.82 -14.19
CA SER A 6 -10.88 7.22 -13.79
C SER A 6 -9.90 7.49 -12.64
N VAL A 7 -9.77 6.57 -11.68
CA VAL A 7 -8.77 6.68 -10.60
C VAL A 7 -7.35 6.54 -11.14
N ILE A 8 -7.08 5.56 -12.01
CA ILE A 8 -5.75 5.37 -12.62
C ILE A 8 -5.32 6.63 -13.37
N ASN A 9 -6.19 7.17 -14.23
CA ASN A 9 -5.89 8.38 -15.00
C ASN A 9 -5.58 9.58 -14.09
N LEU A 10 -6.28 9.70 -12.97
CA LEU A 10 -6.02 10.74 -11.97
C LEU A 10 -4.64 10.54 -11.33
N ILE A 11 -4.31 9.30 -10.94
CA ILE A 11 -3.03 8.98 -10.33
C ILE A 11 -1.86 9.27 -11.28
N GLU A 12 -1.96 8.83 -12.54
CA GLU A 12 -0.94 9.09 -13.57
C GLU A 12 -0.69 10.59 -13.76
N ARG A 13 -1.77 11.37 -13.85
CA ARG A 13 -1.69 12.81 -14.11
C ARG A 13 -1.21 13.61 -12.90
N ASP A 14 -1.74 13.34 -11.71
CA ASP A 14 -1.56 14.21 -10.55
C ASP A 14 -0.29 13.86 -9.73
N TYR A 15 0.21 12.63 -9.85
CA TYR A 15 1.41 12.17 -9.11
C TYR A 15 2.59 11.80 -10.02
N ASN A 16 2.45 11.96 -11.34
CA ASN A 16 3.48 11.72 -12.34
C ASN A 16 4.15 10.35 -12.19
N VAL A 17 3.33 9.30 -12.08
CA VAL A 17 3.81 7.92 -11.87
C VAL A 17 4.09 7.21 -13.19
N SER A 18 4.98 6.21 -13.13
CA SER A 18 5.29 5.37 -14.29
C SER A 18 4.17 4.35 -14.56
N ARG A 19 4.16 3.78 -15.78
CA ARG A 19 3.30 2.62 -16.10
C ARG A 19 3.58 1.42 -15.20
N GLU A 20 4.83 1.29 -14.74
CA GLU A 20 5.23 0.20 -13.84
C GLU A 20 4.59 0.36 -12.46
N THR A 21 4.55 1.59 -11.93
CA THR A 21 3.79 1.91 -10.70
C THR A 21 2.32 1.52 -10.85
N ILE A 22 1.66 1.89 -11.96
CA ILE A 22 0.25 1.52 -12.18
C ILE A 22 0.06 -0.01 -12.20
N SER A 23 0.93 -0.73 -12.93
CA SER A 23 0.91 -2.19 -12.97
C SER A 23 1.05 -2.81 -11.56
N LYS A 24 1.94 -2.28 -10.72
CA LYS A 24 2.09 -2.71 -9.32
C LYS A 24 0.85 -2.42 -8.47
N LEU A 25 0.19 -1.28 -8.67
CA LEU A 25 -1.08 -0.96 -8.01
C LEU A 25 -2.21 -1.91 -8.41
N GLU A 26 -2.25 -2.31 -9.69
CA GLU A 26 -3.21 -3.33 -10.18
C GLU A 26 -2.95 -4.69 -9.55
N ILE A 27 -1.69 -5.14 -9.53
CA ILE A 27 -1.29 -6.39 -8.87
C ILE A 27 -1.65 -6.36 -7.37
N TYR A 28 -1.38 -5.24 -6.69
CA TYR A 28 -1.78 -5.05 -5.30
C TYR A 28 -3.31 -5.21 -5.12
N ALA A 29 -4.10 -4.55 -5.96
CA ALA A 29 -5.55 -4.62 -5.89
C ALA A 29 -6.08 -6.04 -6.09
N GLU A 30 -5.52 -6.77 -7.07
CA GLU A 30 -5.86 -8.17 -7.33
C GLU A 30 -5.52 -9.08 -6.15
N CYS A 31 -4.29 -9.01 -5.63
CA CYS A 31 -3.87 -9.76 -4.45
C CYS A 31 -4.74 -9.45 -3.23
N LEU A 32 -5.07 -8.17 -3.01
CA LEU A 32 -5.92 -7.76 -1.90
C LEU A 32 -7.31 -8.39 -2.00
N ILE A 33 -7.94 -8.37 -3.18
CA ILE A 33 -9.27 -8.98 -3.40
C ILE A 33 -9.21 -10.49 -3.20
N GLU A 34 -8.18 -11.16 -3.74
CA GLU A 34 -7.98 -12.60 -3.56
C GLU A 34 -7.88 -12.95 -2.08
N TRP A 35 -7.03 -12.25 -1.33
CA TRP A 35 -6.77 -12.54 0.06
C TRP A 35 -7.89 -12.11 1.01
N GLN A 36 -8.64 -11.07 0.65
CA GLN A 36 -9.84 -10.64 1.38
C GLN A 36 -10.88 -11.76 1.50
N SER A 37 -10.92 -12.70 0.54
CA SER A 37 -11.80 -13.87 0.61
C SER A 37 -11.37 -14.90 1.67
N LYS A 38 -10.06 -14.94 2.00
CA LYS A 38 -9.46 -15.88 2.96
C LYS A 38 -9.56 -15.33 4.39
N PHE A 39 -9.34 -14.03 4.56
CA PHE A 39 -9.53 -13.33 5.83
C PHE A 39 -9.72 -11.82 5.61
N ASN A 40 -10.33 -11.14 6.59
CA ASN A 40 -10.59 -9.71 6.48
C ASN A 40 -9.28 -8.90 6.53
N LEU A 41 -8.91 -8.28 5.41
CA LEU A 41 -7.79 -7.33 5.28
C LEU A 41 -8.30 -5.88 5.39
N ILE A 42 -9.38 -5.57 4.67
CA ILE A 42 -10.11 -4.30 4.72
C ILE A 42 -11.57 -4.52 5.14
N GLY A 43 -12.26 -3.42 5.44
CA GLY A 43 -13.71 -3.46 5.73
C GLY A 43 -14.48 -3.96 4.51
N LYS A 44 -15.36 -4.96 4.70
CA LYS A 44 -16.12 -5.60 3.60
C LYS A 44 -16.90 -4.61 2.74
N SER A 45 -17.46 -3.56 3.35
CA SER A 45 -18.20 -2.50 2.66
C SER A 45 -17.34 -1.66 1.70
N THR A 46 -16.01 -1.67 1.86
CA THR A 46 -15.09 -0.83 1.09
C THR A 46 -14.42 -1.54 -0.09
N ILE A 47 -14.64 -2.85 -0.26
CA ILE A 47 -14.04 -3.66 -1.33
C ILE A 47 -14.45 -3.10 -2.71
N ASN A 48 -15.73 -2.80 -2.90
CA ASN A 48 -16.26 -2.26 -4.16
C ASN A 48 -15.72 -0.85 -4.47
N SER A 49 -15.14 -0.18 -3.48
CA SER A 49 -14.53 1.15 -3.61
C SER A 49 -13.01 1.12 -3.48
N LEU A 50 -12.36 -0.05 -3.58
CA LEU A 50 -10.93 -0.26 -3.29
C LEU A 50 -10.03 0.84 -3.89
N TRP A 51 -10.15 1.07 -5.20
CA TRP A 51 -9.32 2.05 -5.91
C TRP A 51 -9.48 3.46 -5.37
N HIS A 52 -10.71 3.93 -5.17
CA HIS A 52 -10.96 5.29 -4.70
C HIS A 52 -10.70 5.43 -3.19
N ARG A 53 -11.17 4.48 -2.38
CA ARG A 53 -11.19 4.60 -0.92
C ARG A 53 -9.88 4.23 -0.25
N HIS A 54 -9.07 3.39 -0.88
CA HIS A 54 -7.82 2.91 -0.29
C HIS A 54 -6.61 3.31 -1.12
N ILE A 55 -6.58 3.01 -2.41
CA ILE A 55 -5.39 3.28 -3.24
C ILE A 55 -5.19 4.78 -3.45
N LEU A 56 -6.23 5.48 -3.94
CA LEU A 56 -6.17 6.92 -4.15
C LEU A 56 -6.00 7.69 -2.83
N ASP A 57 -6.70 7.27 -1.77
CA ASP A 57 -6.56 7.88 -0.43
C ASP A 57 -5.13 7.75 0.10
N SER A 58 -4.46 6.61 -0.15
CA SER A 58 -3.08 6.38 0.28
C SER A 58 -2.07 7.21 -0.52
N ILE A 59 -2.22 7.28 -1.85
CA ILE A 59 -1.24 7.97 -2.71
C ILE A 59 -1.29 9.50 -2.55
N GLN A 60 -2.44 10.05 -2.12
CA GLN A 60 -2.57 11.47 -1.77
C GLN A 60 -1.55 11.94 -0.74
N LEU A 61 -1.06 11.05 0.13
CA LEU A 61 -0.04 11.39 1.12
C LEU A 61 1.30 11.81 0.49
N VAL A 62 1.60 11.37 -0.74
CA VAL A 62 2.82 11.74 -1.46
C VAL A 62 2.99 13.26 -1.52
N SER A 63 1.91 14.01 -1.73
CA SER A 63 1.93 15.48 -1.81
C SER A 63 2.14 16.18 -0.46
N THR A 64 2.09 15.44 0.65
CA THR A 64 2.22 15.99 2.02
C THR A 64 3.51 15.57 2.72
N ILE A 65 4.13 14.48 2.27
CA ILE A 65 5.37 13.97 2.82
C ILE A 65 6.54 14.84 2.31
N PRO A 66 7.42 15.37 3.19
CA PRO A 66 8.56 16.18 2.78
C PRO A 66 9.49 15.43 1.83
N GLU A 67 9.98 16.06 0.76
CA GLU A 67 10.82 15.40 -0.23
C GLU A 67 12.16 14.89 0.33
N ASP A 68 12.63 15.42 1.45
CA ASP A 68 13.93 15.12 2.07
C ASP A 68 13.86 14.10 3.23
N PHE A 69 12.72 13.42 3.41
CA PHE A 69 12.59 12.40 4.44
C PHE A 69 13.65 11.29 4.26
N GLN A 70 14.25 10.87 5.38
CA GLN A 70 15.28 9.82 5.39
C GLN A 70 14.69 8.42 5.40
N SER A 71 13.62 8.22 6.18
CA SER A 71 12.86 6.97 6.23
C SER A 71 11.42 7.26 6.59
N LEU A 72 10.50 6.45 6.09
CA LEU A 72 9.08 6.52 6.43
C LEU A 72 8.62 5.17 6.97
N MET A 73 7.91 5.20 8.09
CA MET A 73 7.42 3.99 8.76
C MET A 73 5.90 4.04 8.91
N ASP A 74 5.23 3.00 8.45
CA ASP A 74 3.80 2.79 8.63
C ASP A 74 3.56 1.77 9.75
N ILE A 75 3.00 2.25 10.87
CA ILE A 75 2.75 1.48 12.09
C ILE A 75 1.31 1.02 12.12
N GLY A 76 1.10 -0.31 12.19
CA GLY A 76 -0.23 -0.90 12.07
C GLY A 76 -0.71 -0.92 10.62
N THR A 77 0.21 -1.13 9.67
CA THR A 77 -0.02 -0.99 8.22
C THR A 77 -1.18 -1.85 7.70
N GLY A 78 -1.55 -2.90 8.44
CA GLY A 78 -2.72 -3.68 8.13
C GLY A 78 -2.59 -4.39 6.79
N ALA A 79 -3.44 -3.99 5.83
CA ALA A 79 -3.39 -4.47 4.47
C ALA A 79 -2.35 -3.72 3.60
N GLY A 80 -1.37 -3.07 4.22
CA GLY A 80 -0.38 -2.25 3.51
C GLY A 80 -0.87 -0.85 3.21
N LEU A 81 -1.84 -0.33 3.97
CA LEU A 81 -2.46 0.97 3.71
C LEU A 81 -2.14 1.93 4.85
N PRO A 82 -1.51 3.09 4.58
CA PRO A 82 -1.05 3.57 3.28
C PRO A 82 0.32 3.03 2.84
N GLY A 83 1.06 2.37 3.73
CA GLY A 83 2.50 2.19 3.58
C GLY A 83 2.97 1.41 2.36
N PHE A 84 2.27 0.33 1.95
CA PHE A 84 2.67 -0.45 0.77
C PHE A 84 2.41 0.32 -0.53
N ILE A 85 1.35 1.13 -0.59
CA ILE A 85 1.10 2.03 -1.73
C ILE A 85 2.20 3.08 -1.83
N LEU A 86 2.61 3.64 -0.69
CA LEU A 86 3.75 4.55 -0.62
C LEU A 86 5.06 3.84 -1.00
N ALA A 87 5.23 2.56 -0.64
CA ALA A 87 6.40 1.78 -1.04
C ALA A 87 6.48 1.59 -2.56
N ILE A 88 5.36 1.29 -3.22
CA ILE A 88 5.31 1.21 -4.70
C ILE A 88 5.82 2.52 -5.32
N TYR A 89 5.37 3.66 -4.81
CA TYR A 89 5.77 4.98 -5.32
C TYR A 89 7.23 5.31 -5.01
N TYR A 90 7.64 5.21 -3.75
CA TYR A 90 8.93 5.71 -3.27
C TYR A 90 10.12 4.80 -3.57
N ASN A 91 9.91 3.49 -3.79
CA ASN A 91 10.99 2.61 -4.26
C ASN A 91 11.53 3.03 -5.62
N GLU A 92 10.68 3.54 -6.54
CA GLU A 92 11.16 4.06 -7.84
C GLU A 92 12.07 5.29 -7.66
N LEU A 93 11.95 5.98 -6.53
CA LEU A 93 12.79 7.10 -6.12
C LEU A 93 13.97 6.67 -5.22
N GLY A 94 14.19 5.37 -5.03
CA GLY A 94 15.25 4.82 -4.20
C GLY A 94 15.06 5.05 -2.69
N LYS A 95 13.82 5.28 -2.24
CA LYS A 95 13.51 5.54 -0.84
C LYS A 95 12.89 4.32 -0.16
N ASP A 96 13.33 4.11 1.07
CA ASP A 96 12.89 3.00 1.92
C ASP A 96 11.61 3.33 2.67
N ILE A 97 10.65 2.40 2.61
CA ILE A 97 9.43 2.40 3.41
C ILE A 97 9.42 1.18 4.34
N TYR A 98 9.18 1.43 5.61
CA TYR A 98 9.12 0.41 6.66
C TYR A 98 7.66 0.10 7.00
N LEU A 99 7.32 -1.19 7.00
CA LEU A 99 5.96 -1.67 7.24
C LEU A 99 5.93 -2.48 8.53
N VAL A 100 5.09 -2.06 9.49
CA VAL A 100 5.02 -2.69 10.81
C VAL A 100 3.60 -3.14 11.12
N ASP A 101 3.42 -4.41 11.43
CA ASP A 101 2.14 -4.96 11.93
C ASP A 101 2.42 -6.11 12.92
N SER A 102 1.52 -6.32 13.88
CA SER A 102 1.63 -7.42 14.85
C SER A 102 0.93 -8.69 14.35
N ASN A 103 0.01 -8.57 13.40
CA ASN A 103 -0.81 -9.65 12.90
C ASN A 103 -0.07 -10.44 11.81
N LYS A 104 0.34 -11.66 12.17
CA LYS A 104 1.06 -12.58 11.28
C LYS A 104 0.37 -12.81 9.93
N LYS A 105 -0.97 -12.93 9.89
CA LYS A 105 -1.69 -13.16 8.62
C LYS A 105 -1.55 -11.97 7.66
N LYS A 106 -1.58 -10.76 8.22
CA LYS A 106 -1.39 -9.53 7.45
C LYS A 106 0.06 -9.39 6.97
N CYS A 107 1.04 -9.71 7.81
CA CYS A 107 2.44 -9.78 7.38
C CYS A 107 2.63 -10.77 6.22
N THR A 108 2.03 -11.97 6.30
CA THR A 108 2.11 -12.95 5.20
C THR A 108 1.44 -12.46 3.90
N PHE A 109 0.34 -11.71 3.99
CA PHE A 109 -0.25 -11.04 2.83
C PHE A 109 0.73 -10.03 2.22
N LEU A 110 1.39 -9.23 3.07
CA LEU A 110 2.36 -8.23 2.65
C LEU A 110 3.58 -8.88 1.96
N ASP A 111 4.14 -9.95 2.51
CA ASP A 111 5.22 -10.72 1.89
C ASP A 111 4.83 -11.21 0.48
N HIS A 112 3.60 -11.73 0.36
CA HIS A 112 3.07 -12.22 -0.90
C HIS A 112 2.96 -11.09 -1.94
N VAL A 113 2.35 -9.96 -1.59
CA VAL A 113 2.13 -8.85 -2.53
C VAL A 113 3.43 -8.12 -2.88
N ALA A 114 4.38 -8.00 -1.94
CA ALA A 114 5.72 -7.48 -2.19
C ALA A 114 6.46 -8.29 -3.25
N THR A 115 6.43 -9.62 -3.10
CA THR A 115 7.03 -10.55 -4.07
C THR A 115 6.39 -10.42 -5.45
N ARG A 116 5.05 -10.31 -5.51
CA ARG A 116 4.28 -10.18 -6.76
C ARG A 116 4.52 -8.85 -7.46
N CYS A 117 4.67 -7.77 -6.71
CA CYS A 117 4.91 -6.42 -7.25
C CYS A 117 6.40 -6.14 -7.50
N ASN A 118 7.32 -7.02 -7.05
CA ASN A 118 8.76 -6.75 -7.01
C ASN A 118 9.08 -5.40 -6.33
N VAL A 119 8.52 -5.20 -5.13
CA VAL A 119 8.73 -4.01 -4.31
C VAL A 119 9.54 -4.42 -3.09
N ASP A 120 10.61 -3.67 -2.80
CA ASP A 120 11.40 -3.84 -1.60
C ASP A 120 10.76 -3.08 -0.44
N VAL A 121 10.40 -3.83 0.60
CA VAL A 121 9.72 -3.33 1.78
C VAL A 121 10.38 -3.95 3.01
N LYS A 122 10.76 -3.07 3.93
CA LYS A 122 11.42 -3.49 5.16
C LYS A 122 10.36 -3.80 6.20
N TYR A 123 10.12 -5.09 6.42
CA TYR A 123 9.13 -5.56 7.38
C TYR A 123 9.65 -5.63 8.80
N MET A 124 8.82 -5.20 9.73
CA MET A 124 9.00 -5.47 11.15
C MET A 124 7.72 -6.08 11.70
N GLN A 125 7.72 -7.37 12.04
CA GLN A 125 6.65 -7.93 12.85
C GLN A 125 6.94 -7.60 14.32
N ARG A 126 6.15 -6.71 14.93
CA ARG A 126 6.31 -6.36 16.35
C ARG A 126 4.98 -6.24 17.07
N ASP A 127 4.92 -6.79 18.28
CA ASP A 127 3.86 -6.45 19.22
C ASP A 127 4.26 -5.17 19.98
N PHE A 128 3.53 -4.10 19.75
CA PHE A 128 3.80 -2.80 20.39
C PHE A 128 3.31 -2.73 21.85
N LYS A 129 2.65 -3.78 22.37
CA LYS A 129 2.21 -3.85 23.77
C LYS A 129 3.36 -3.97 24.80
N ILE A 130 4.62 -4.02 24.36
CA ILE A 130 5.80 -4.24 25.22
C ILE A 130 6.49 -2.90 25.59
N TRP A 131 5.89 -1.75 25.29
CA TRP A 131 6.42 -0.41 25.62
C TRP A 131 5.62 0.29 26.74
N GLN A 132 4.94 -0.48 27.59
CA GLN A 132 4.25 -0.01 28.79
C GLN A 132 4.91 -0.55 30.04
#